data_AF-A0A090QTL6-F1
#
_entry.id   AF-A0A090QTL6-F1
#
_cell.length_a   1.000
_cell.length_b   1.000
_cell.length_c   1.000
_cell.angle_alpha   90.00
_cell.angle_beta   90.00
_cell.angle_gamma   90.00
#
_symmetry.space_group_name_H-M   'P 1'
#
loop_
_entity.id
_entity.type
_entity.pdbx_description
1 polymer ?
#
loop_
_entity_poly.entity_id
_entity_poly.type
_entity_poly.pdbx_seq_one_letter_code
_entity_poly.pdbx_strand_id
1 'polypeptide(L)' 'MEQLAMPLQATAVAVNEEIVSRPSWETTVLSDGDRIALFQAIAGG' A
#
# COMPACT_ATOMS: atom_id res chain seq x y z
N MET A 1 -0.02 0.90 -8.05
CA MET A 1 -0.42 -0.50 -7.78
C MET A 1 -0.63 -1.31 -9.05
N GLU A 2 -1.22 -0.73 -10.09
CA GLU A 2 -1.34 -1.37 -11.41
C GLU A 2 0.02 -1.77 -12.02
N GLN A 3 1.05 -0.93 -11.85
CA GLN A 3 2.42 -1.25 -12.28
C GLN A 3 3.02 -2.48 -11.57
N LEU A 4 2.55 -2.77 -10.34
CA LEU A 4 2.98 -3.94 -9.55
C LEU A 4 2.04 -5.13 -9.77
N ALA A 5 1.06 -5.02 -10.68
CA ALA A 5 0.03 -6.01 -10.95
C ALA A 5 -0.72 -6.50 -9.69
N MET A 6 -0.86 -5.64 -8.67
CA MET A 6 -1.52 -6.00 -7.42
C MET A 6 -3.02 -5.65 -7.44
N PRO A 7 -3.92 -6.56 -7.01
CA PRO A 7 -5.34 -6.28 -6.88
C PRO A 7 -5.57 -5.19 -5.85
N LEU A 8 -6.14 -4.08 -6.31
CA LEU A 8 -6.42 -2.91 -5.47
C LEU A 8 -7.21 -3.30 -4.22
N GLN A 9 -8.33 -4.01 -4.38
CA GLN A 9 -9.26 -4.32 -3.28
C GLN A 9 -8.64 -5.17 -2.16
N ALA A 10 -7.67 -6.02 -2.48
CA ALA A 10 -7.05 -6.91 -1.53
C ALA A 10 -5.70 -6.40 -1.00
N THR A 11 -5.33 -5.15 -1.27
CA THR A 11 -4.01 -4.63 -0.88
C THR A 11 -4.11 -3.48 0.12
N ALA A 12 -3.28 -3.53 1.16
CA ALA A 12 -2.99 -2.45 2.10
C ALA A 12 -1.56 -1.95 1.91
N VAL A 13 -1.34 -0.66 2.15
CA VAL A 13 -0.05 0.01 1.98
C VAL A 13 0.36 0.61 3.33
N ALA A 14 1.62 0.43 3.71
CA ALA A 14 2.25 1.18 4.77
C ALA A 14 3.48 1.94 4.27
N VAL A 15 3.70 3.14 4.78
CA VAL A 15 4.89 3.97 4.57
C VAL A 15 5.50 4.25 5.93
N ASN A 16 6.76 3.89 6.13
CA ASN A 16 7.47 4.02 7.41
C ASN A 16 6.68 3.43 8.58
N GLU A 17 6.18 2.20 8.39
CA GLU A 17 5.42 1.42 9.39
C GLU A 17 4.02 1.98 9.71
N GLU A 18 3.60 3.07 9.07
CA GLU A 18 2.26 3.66 9.21
C GLU A 18 1.34 3.27 8.04
N ILE A 19 0.13 2.83 8.35
CA ILE A 19 -0.87 2.43 7.34
C ILE A 19 -1.42 3.67 6.63
N VAL A 20 -1.30 3.68 5.31
CA VAL A 20 -1.86 4.75 4.47
C VAL A 20 -3.24 4.32 3.98
N SER A 21 -4.26 5.10 4.33
CA SER A 21 -5.64 4.85 3.90
C SER A 21 -5.78 4.99 2.38
N ARG A 22 -6.65 4.19 1.76
CA ARG A 22 -6.82 4.19 0.30
C ARG A 22 -7.15 5.57 -0.31
N PRO A 23 -8.05 6.39 0.27
CA PRO A 23 -8.31 7.74 -0.24
C PRO A 23 -7.07 8.64 -0.24
N SER A 24 -6.09 8.37 0.64
CA SER A 24 -4.86 9.14 0.75
C SER A 24 -3.78 8.71 -0.25
N TRP A 25 -3.94 7.59 -0.96
CA TRP A 25 -2.87 7.07 -1.83
C TRP A 25 -2.50 8.01 -2.96
N GLU A 26 -3.48 8.68 -3.56
CA GLU A 26 -3.22 9.60 -4.68
C GLU A 26 -2.50 10.89 -4.23
N THR A 27 -2.60 11.24 -2.96
CA THR A 27 -2.01 12.46 -2.38
C THR A 27 -0.78 12.19 -1.53
N THR A 28 -0.47 10.92 -1.24
CA THR A 28 0.72 10.53 -0.47
C THR A 28 1.94 10.62 -1.37
N VAL A 29 2.84 11.57 -1.06
CA VAL A 29 4.10 11.74 -1.75
C VAL A 29 5.16 10.85 -1.08
N LEU A 30 5.84 10.04 -1.89
CA LEU A 30 6.96 9.22 -1.45
C LEU A 30 8.27 9.98 -1.62
N SER A 31 9.17 9.81 -0.66
CA SER A 31 10.52 10.38 -0.67
C SER A 31 11.58 9.28 -0.77
N ASP A 32 12.77 9.66 -1.25
CA ASP A 32 13.90 8.74 -1.22
C ASP A 32 14.20 8.31 0.23
N GLY A 33 14.42 7.01 0.43
CA GLY A 33 14.64 6.41 1.75
C GLY A 33 13.37 5.97 2.49
N ASP A 34 12.17 6.26 1.99
CA ASP A 34 10.94 5.75 2.60
C ASP A 34 10.85 4.23 2.52
N ARG A 35 10.41 3.61 3.62
CA ARG A 35 10.17 2.15 3.67
C ARG A 35 8.71 1.87 3.35
N ILE A 36 8.49 1.15 2.26
CA ILE A 36 7.14 0.81 1.80
C ILE A 36 6.88 -0.67 2.05
N ALA A 37 5.77 -0.98 2.71
CA ALA A 37 5.26 -2.34 2.85
C ALA A 37 3.91 -2.47 2.14
N LEU A 38 3.76 -3.55 1.38
CA LEU A 38 2.53 -3.91 0.68
C LEU A 38 2.03 -5.23 1.24
N PHE A 39 0.81 -5.24 1.73
CA PHE A 39 0.19 -6.43 2.30
C PHE A 39 -0.99 -6.82 1.42
N GLN A 40 -1.07 -8.10 1.07
CA GLN A 40 -2.29 -8.64 0.52
C GLN A 40 -3.10 -9.30 1.61
N ALA A 41 -4.41 -9.07 1.60
CA ALA A 41 -5.34 -9.82 2.43
C ALA A 41 -5.15 -11.30 2.11
N ILE A 42 -4.67 -12.07 3.09
CA ILE A 42 -4.66 -13.52 3.03
C ILE A 42 -6.07 -13.91 3.44
N ALA A 43 -6.95 -14.16 2.47
CA ALA A 43 -8.27 -14.70 2.75
C ALA A 43 -8.09 -16.12 3.33
N GLY A 44 -7.97 -16.20 4.65
CA GLY A 44 -7.97 -17.42 5.43
C GLY A 44 -9.30 -17.55 6.15
N GLY A 45 -10.19 -18.33 5.55
CA GLY A 45 -11.43 -18.85 6.14
C GLY A 45 -11.64 -20.26 5.62
#